data_AF-A0A0R2X807-F1
#
_entry.id   AF-A0A0R2X807-F1
#
_cell.length_a   1.000
_cell.length_b   1.000
_cell.length_c   1.000
_cell.angle_alpha   90.00
_cell.angle_beta   90.00
_cell.angle_gamma   90.00
#
_symmetry.space_group_name_H-M   'P 1'
#
loop_
_entity.id
_entity.type
_entity.pdbx_description
1 polymer ?
#
loop_
_entity_poly.entity_id
_entity_poly.type
_entity_poly.pdbx_seq_one_letter_code
_entity_poly.pdbx_strand_id
1 'polypeptide(L)'
;MVVGTHRLLSPDVHFHQLGLVVIDEEQRFGVKQKERLKERFRRVDVLTLSATPIPRTLYLAMLGARDLSQIETPPPGRHPIETVVAEYDERLIRDWIKREVDRGGQVYYLHNRIAALPSLAAKLRLLFPGIRVAIAHGQMGESELEDAMGKFVRGKADVLLCTTIIESGLDIPNANTIILDRADRFGLADLYQLRGRVGRALHRAYALLLVPRERRKGEAGERVEALRLHGGLGAGYRIAMRDLEIRGAGNLLGTEQSGHVAVIGFELYCRLLRSAVARMKKGEWRLPPNVNLRLDFLTLRAAEVAEGRAGAFLPAEYIPEVRERIEAYRVVSEAGSFKELGRIATQWRDRYGPWWVEVELLLAYHRVRVAAGLGGVTRLEIEGEKIRAWKGLELEMVGSKLPRLTGQTAPDKLGQLEAWLR
;
A
#
# COMPACT_ATOMS: atom_id res chain seq x y z
N MET A 1 6.54 35.11 -3.12
CA MET A 1 5.91 33.77 -3.24
C MET A 1 5.18 33.72 -4.57
N VAL A 2 5.42 32.71 -5.40
CA VAL A 2 4.74 32.52 -6.69
C VAL A 2 3.96 31.20 -6.62
N VAL A 3 2.67 31.24 -6.93
CA VAL A 3 1.79 30.06 -7.01
C VAL A 3 1.40 29.89 -8.47
N GLY A 4 1.54 28.68 -9.00
CA GLY A 4 1.26 28.41 -10.39
C GLY A 4 1.22 26.92 -10.70
N THR A 5 0.79 26.58 -11.91
CA THR A 5 0.68 25.21 -12.37
C THR A 5 2.01 24.71 -12.94
N HIS A 6 1.98 23.61 -13.70
CA HIS A 6 3.11 23.09 -14.47
C HIS A 6 3.80 24.15 -15.38
N ARG A 7 3.15 25.30 -15.65
CA ARG A 7 3.75 26.45 -16.35
C ARG A 7 5.03 26.97 -15.69
N LEU A 8 5.16 26.84 -14.36
CA LEU A 8 6.36 27.23 -13.62
C LEU A 8 7.58 26.33 -13.93
N LEU A 9 7.36 25.15 -14.53
CA LEU A 9 8.41 24.23 -14.96
C LEU A 9 8.94 24.52 -16.35
N SER A 10 8.30 25.43 -17.10
CA SER A 10 8.75 25.82 -18.43
C SER A 10 10.13 26.49 -18.38
N PRO A 11 10.95 26.31 -19.44
CA PRO A 11 12.36 26.73 -19.44
C PRO A 11 12.56 28.25 -19.43
N ASP A 12 11.55 29.02 -19.79
CA ASP A 12 11.55 30.47 -19.84
C ASP A 12 11.36 31.14 -18.46
N VAL A 13 10.79 30.42 -17.49
CA VAL A 13 10.66 30.91 -16.12
C VAL A 13 12.04 30.86 -15.47
N HIS A 14 12.50 31.91 -14.79
CA HIS A 14 13.77 31.92 -14.05
C HIS A 14 13.53 32.44 -12.65
N PHE A 15 14.06 31.75 -11.65
CA PHE A 15 13.96 32.16 -10.25
C PHE A 15 15.31 32.72 -9.81
N HIS A 16 15.31 33.87 -9.14
CA HIS A 16 16.54 34.53 -8.74
C HIS A 16 17.24 33.82 -7.56
N GLN A 17 16.51 33.58 -6.47
CA GLN A 17 17.02 32.94 -5.24
C GLN A 17 15.93 32.03 -4.68
N LEU A 18 15.77 30.86 -5.30
CA LEU A 18 14.78 29.88 -4.89
C LEU A 18 15.32 29.04 -3.72
N GLY A 19 14.76 29.21 -2.53
CA GLY A 19 15.13 28.45 -1.34
C GLY A 19 14.20 27.28 -1.02
N LEU A 20 12.91 27.35 -1.41
CA LEU A 20 11.90 26.34 -1.10
C LEU A 20 10.95 26.15 -2.28
N VAL A 21 10.60 24.88 -2.56
CA VAL A 21 9.53 24.49 -3.48
C VAL A 21 8.49 23.70 -2.70
N VAL A 22 7.23 24.14 -2.77
CA VAL A 22 6.09 23.39 -2.24
C VAL A 22 5.33 22.78 -3.42
N ILE A 23 5.17 21.45 -3.40
CA ILE A 23 4.44 20.69 -4.41
C ILE A 23 3.20 20.10 -3.76
N ASP A 24 2.02 20.53 -4.21
CA ASP A 24 0.74 19.96 -3.78
C ASP A 24 0.24 18.92 -4.77
N GLU A 25 -0.37 17.84 -4.28
CA GLU A 25 -0.92 16.73 -5.04
C GLU A 25 0.04 16.16 -6.11
N GLU A 26 1.28 15.83 -5.72
CA GLU A 26 2.37 15.35 -6.60
C GLU A 26 1.94 14.21 -7.57
N GLN A 27 0.96 13.38 -7.17
CA GLN A 27 0.44 12.29 -8.00
C GLN A 27 -0.18 12.76 -9.33
N ARG A 28 -0.65 14.01 -9.41
CA ARG A 28 -1.22 14.60 -10.64
C ARG A 28 -0.17 14.98 -11.68
N PHE A 29 1.11 15.07 -11.30
CA PHE A 29 2.19 15.39 -12.23
C PHE A 29 2.65 14.15 -13.00
N GLY A 30 2.82 14.32 -14.32
CA GLY A 30 3.31 13.28 -15.21
C GLY A 30 4.79 12.96 -14.98
N VAL A 31 5.23 11.79 -15.46
CA VAL A 31 6.62 11.30 -15.26
C VAL A 31 7.67 12.30 -15.74
N LYS A 32 7.49 12.88 -16.94
CA LYS A 32 8.40 13.90 -17.49
C LYS A 32 8.47 15.17 -16.63
N GLN A 33 7.34 15.59 -16.05
CA GLN A 33 7.31 16.76 -15.18
C GLN A 33 8.04 16.49 -13.85
N LYS A 34 7.90 15.26 -13.31
CA LYS A 34 8.59 14.81 -12.10
C LYS A 34 10.11 14.74 -12.26
N GLU A 35 10.60 14.26 -13.40
CA GLU A 35 12.04 14.28 -13.69
C GLU A 35 12.56 15.72 -13.81
N ARG A 36 11.82 16.58 -14.50
CA ARG A 36 12.19 18.00 -14.62
C ARG A 36 12.20 18.74 -13.29
N LEU A 37 11.26 18.42 -12.39
CA LEU A 37 11.24 18.91 -11.00
C LEU A 37 12.53 18.52 -10.26
N LYS A 38 12.94 17.25 -10.37
CA LYS A 38 14.15 16.75 -9.71
C LYS A 38 15.42 17.40 -10.26
N GLU A 39 15.54 17.53 -11.57
CA GLU A 39 16.73 18.12 -12.21
C GLU A 39 16.88 19.59 -11.87
N ARG A 40 15.78 20.34 -11.98
CA ARG A 40 15.79 21.79 -11.83
C ARG A 40 15.95 22.25 -10.38
N PHE A 41 15.45 21.46 -9.42
CA PHE A 41 15.42 21.83 -8.01
C PHE A 41 16.34 20.98 -7.13
N ARG A 42 17.42 20.40 -7.69
CA ARG A 42 18.38 19.52 -6.98
C ARG A 42 18.97 20.11 -5.69
N ARG A 43 19.11 21.43 -5.59
CA ARG A 43 19.77 22.14 -4.47
C ARG A 43 18.80 23.01 -3.65
N VAL A 44 17.50 22.75 -3.78
CA VAL A 44 16.44 23.54 -3.16
C VAL A 44 15.65 22.62 -2.24
N ASP A 45 15.20 23.14 -1.09
CA ASP A 45 14.35 22.36 -0.20
C ASP A 45 13.00 22.09 -0.87
N VAL A 46 12.52 20.85 -0.81
CA VAL A 46 11.26 20.44 -1.45
C VAL A 46 10.31 19.88 -0.40
N LEU A 47 9.20 20.59 -0.19
CA LEU A 47 8.08 20.12 0.61
C LEU A 47 6.99 19.56 -0.33
N THR A 48 6.66 18.29 -0.17
CA THR A 48 5.56 17.67 -0.93
C THR A 48 4.36 17.43 -0.01
N LEU A 49 3.19 17.92 -0.41
CA LEU A 49 1.91 17.72 0.26
C LEU A 49 1.04 16.79 -0.60
N SER A 50 0.37 15.83 0.05
CA SER A 50 -0.57 14.94 -0.63
C SER A 50 -1.57 14.38 0.37
N ALA A 51 -2.84 14.29 -0.05
CA ALA A 51 -3.89 13.65 0.74
C ALA A 51 -3.74 12.12 0.81
N THR A 52 -3.04 11.52 -0.17
CA THR A 52 -2.80 10.08 -0.27
C THR A 52 -1.37 9.84 -0.78
N PRO A 53 -0.44 9.38 0.07
CA PRO A 53 0.94 9.21 -0.36
C PRO A 53 1.03 8.15 -1.47
N ILE A 54 1.76 8.47 -2.54
CA ILE A 54 2.00 7.55 -3.66
C ILE A 54 2.68 6.29 -3.09
N PRO A 55 2.26 5.05 -3.45
CA PRO A 55 2.79 3.83 -2.85
C PRO A 55 4.32 3.74 -2.86
N ARG A 56 4.97 4.18 -3.95
CA ARG A 56 6.44 4.27 -4.07
C ARG A 56 7.06 5.29 -3.11
N THR A 57 6.44 6.45 -2.95
CA THR A 57 6.91 7.54 -2.07
C THR A 57 6.70 7.17 -0.61
N LEU A 58 5.57 6.54 -0.29
CA LEU A 58 5.29 5.97 1.03
C LEU A 58 6.36 4.93 1.40
N TYR A 59 6.68 4.03 0.46
CA TYR A 59 7.70 3.01 0.67
C TYR A 59 9.11 3.62 0.92
N LEU A 60 9.49 4.64 0.15
CA LEU A 60 10.75 5.37 0.36
C LEU A 60 10.82 6.08 1.73
N ALA A 61 9.69 6.64 2.16
CA ALA A 61 9.56 7.24 3.48
C ALA A 61 9.66 6.19 4.60
N MET A 62 9.04 5.01 4.44
CA MET A 62 9.14 3.92 5.41
C MET A 62 10.56 3.34 5.53
N LEU A 63 11.32 3.35 4.42
CA LEU A 63 12.76 3.02 4.43
C LEU A 63 13.63 4.19 4.97
N GLY A 64 12.99 5.31 5.30
CA GLY A 64 13.59 6.54 5.80
C GLY A 64 14.54 7.22 4.80
N ALA A 65 14.40 6.95 3.51
CA ALA A 65 15.10 7.69 2.46
C ALA A 65 14.53 9.10 2.26
N ARG A 66 13.34 9.35 2.82
CA ARG A 66 12.63 10.63 2.79
C ARG A 66 11.94 10.83 4.14
N ASP A 67 12.06 12.02 4.71
CA ASP A 67 11.33 12.35 5.94
C ASP A 67 9.84 12.48 5.64
N LEU A 68 9.02 11.88 6.50
CA LEU A 68 7.56 11.90 6.39
C LEU A 68 6.99 12.47 7.69
N SER A 69 6.29 13.59 7.56
CA SER A 69 5.49 14.15 8.64
C SER A 69 4.02 13.85 8.36
N GLN A 70 3.35 13.20 9.31
CA GLN A 70 1.94 12.85 9.20
C GLN A 70 1.11 13.76 10.10
N ILE A 71 0.09 14.40 9.52
CA ILE A 71 -0.88 15.21 10.25
C ILE A 71 -2.12 14.33 10.44
N GLU A 72 -2.27 13.75 11.64
CA GLU A 72 -3.39 12.86 11.97
C GLU A 72 -4.58 13.61 12.57
N THR A 73 -4.31 14.68 13.33
CA THR A 73 -5.32 15.43 14.05
C THR A 73 -6.14 16.29 13.07
N PRO A 74 -7.46 16.04 12.93
CA PRO A 74 -8.31 16.87 12.11
C PRO A 74 -8.50 18.26 12.76
N PRO A 75 -8.82 19.31 11.98
CA PRO A 75 -9.22 20.60 12.52
C PRO A 75 -10.44 20.46 13.47
N PRO A 76 -10.54 21.30 14.51
CA PRO A 76 -11.68 21.29 15.42
C PRO A 76 -13.01 21.50 14.67
N GLY A 77 -14.05 20.76 15.08
CA GLY A 77 -15.38 20.81 14.46
C GLY A 77 -15.60 19.86 13.28
N ARG A 78 -14.59 19.05 12.89
CA ARG A 78 -14.74 18.08 11.80
C ARG A 78 -15.34 16.76 12.30
N HIS A 79 -16.52 16.41 11.82
CA HIS A 79 -17.14 15.12 12.09
C HIS A 79 -16.65 14.02 11.11
N PRO A 80 -16.55 12.76 11.56
CA PRO A 80 -16.29 11.64 10.65
C PRO A 80 -17.38 11.52 9.58
N ILE A 81 -16.99 11.15 8.36
CA ILE A 81 -17.91 10.94 7.25
C ILE A 81 -18.51 9.54 7.38
N GLU A 82 -19.83 9.46 7.52
CA GLU A 82 -20.54 8.19 7.62
C GLU A 82 -20.62 7.53 6.24
N THR A 83 -19.96 6.38 6.09
CA THR A 83 -19.84 5.69 4.80
C THR A 83 -20.75 4.46 4.79
N VAL A 84 -21.65 4.38 3.81
CA VAL A 84 -22.61 3.29 3.63
C VAL A 84 -22.37 2.63 2.28
N VAL A 85 -22.32 1.30 2.27
CA VAL A 85 -22.13 0.50 1.04
C VAL A 85 -23.43 -0.22 0.73
N ALA A 86 -24.05 0.09 -0.40
CA ALA A 86 -25.34 -0.44 -0.78
C ALA A 86 -25.38 -0.84 -2.26
N GLU A 87 -26.40 -1.60 -2.64
CA GLU A 87 -26.72 -1.86 -4.03
C GLU A 87 -27.47 -0.66 -4.62
N TYR A 88 -27.50 -0.56 -5.96
CA TYR A 88 -28.28 0.48 -6.61
C TYR A 88 -29.77 0.26 -6.33
N ASP A 89 -30.37 1.19 -5.59
CA ASP A 89 -31.81 1.25 -5.33
C ASP A 89 -32.27 2.70 -5.45
N GLU A 90 -33.22 2.94 -6.34
CA GLU A 90 -33.79 4.27 -6.59
C GLU A 90 -34.45 4.87 -5.35
N ARG A 91 -35.09 4.04 -4.51
CA ARG A 91 -35.73 4.50 -3.28
C ARG A 91 -34.70 4.97 -2.27
N LEU A 92 -33.61 4.20 -2.11
CA LEU A 92 -32.50 4.58 -1.23
C LEU A 92 -31.86 5.88 -1.69
N ILE A 93 -31.50 5.99 -2.97
CA ILE A 93 -30.93 7.21 -3.56
C ILE A 93 -31.87 8.39 -3.34
N ARG A 94 -33.18 8.17 -3.53
CA ARG A 94 -34.20 9.20 -3.35
C ARG A 94 -34.23 9.69 -1.89
N ASP A 95 -34.28 8.78 -0.94
CA ASP A 95 -34.39 9.15 0.47
C ASP A 95 -33.13 9.86 0.97
N TRP A 96 -31.96 9.50 0.45
CA TRP A 96 -30.68 10.17 0.73
C TRP A 96 -30.60 11.59 0.17
N ILE A 97 -30.98 11.78 -1.10
CA ILE A 97 -31.01 13.12 -1.71
C ILE A 97 -32.04 13.99 -1.00
N LYS A 98 -33.24 13.45 -0.73
CA LYS A 98 -34.29 14.19 -0.01
C LYS A 98 -33.80 14.68 1.35
N ARG A 99 -33.20 13.79 2.14
CA ARG A 99 -32.67 14.11 3.47
C ARG A 99 -31.64 15.25 3.42
N GLU A 100 -30.80 15.28 2.39
CA GLU A 100 -29.80 16.36 2.23
C GLU A 100 -30.44 17.69 1.85
N VAL A 101 -31.39 17.66 0.91
CA VAL A 101 -32.06 18.86 0.41
C VAL A 101 -32.98 19.46 1.48
N ASP A 102 -33.69 18.63 2.24
CA ASP A 102 -34.58 19.05 3.33
C ASP A 102 -33.82 19.79 4.46
N ARG A 103 -32.52 19.50 4.65
CA ARG A 103 -31.64 20.21 5.59
C ARG A 103 -30.91 21.41 4.97
N GLY A 104 -31.26 21.80 3.74
CA GLY A 104 -30.63 22.91 3.02
C GLY A 104 -29.22 22.62 2.52
N GLY A 105 -28.82 21.35 2.46
CA GLY A 105 -27.54 20.91 1.94
C GLY A 105 -27.58 20.58 0.46
N GLN A 106 -26.42 20.21 -0.08
CA GLN A 106 -26.24 19.87 -1.49
C GLN A 106 -25.62 18.48 -1.66
N VAL A 107 -25.94 17.82 -2.77
CA VAL A 107 -25.50 16.44 -3.06
C VAL A 107 -24.57 16.39 -4.26
N TYR A 108 -23.44 15.72 -4.10
CA TYR A 108 -22.67 15.21 -5.24
C TYR A 108 -23.22 13.86 -5.67
N TYR A 109 -23.65 13.73 -6.91
CA TYR A 109 -23.92 12.43 -7.53
C TYR A 109 -22.85 12.18 -8.59
N LEU A 110 -21.98 11.21 -8.36
CA LEU A 110 -20.93 10.87 -9.30
C LEU A 110 -21.30 9.64 -10.12
N HIS A 111 -21.25 9.77 -11.45
CA HIS A 111 -21.47 8.67 -12.39
C HIS A 111 -20.44 8.73 -13.52
N ASN A 112 -19.55 7.74 -13.60
CA ASN A 112 -18.39 7.76 -14.51
C ASN A 112 -18.73 7.32 -15.95
N ARG A 113 -19.79 7.89 -16.53
CA ARG A 113 -20.18 7.72 -17.94
C ARG A 113 -20.96 8.94 -18.42
N ILE A 114 -20.29 9.80 -19.20
CA ILE A 114 -20.84 11.08 -19.69
C ILE A 114 -22.16 10.89 -20.45
N ALA A 115 -22.22 9.89 -21.33
CA ALA A 115 -23.41 9.61 -22.14
C ALA A 115 -24.68 9.29 -21.32
N ALA A 116 -24.54 8.87 -20.06
CA ALA A 116 -25.66 8.54 -19.19
C ALA A 116 -26.11 9.69 -18.27
N LEU A 117 -25.35 10.79 -18.21
CA LEU A 117 -25.69 11.91 -17.32
C LEU A 117 -27.01 12.60 -17.69
N PRO A 118 -27.33 12.86 -18.96
CA PRO A 118 -28.59 13.52 -19.31
C PRO A 118 -29.83 12.69 -18.94
N SER A 119 -29.79 11.37 -19.19
CA SER A 119 -30.89 10.47 -18.84
C SER A 119 -31.04 10.30 -17.34
N LEU A 120 -29.93 10.23 -16.60
CA LEU A 120 -29.94 10.17 -15.14
C LEU A 120 -30.46 11.48 -14.53
N ALA A 121 -30.12 12.64 -15.08
CA ALA A 121 -30.66 13.93 -14.65
C ALA A 121 -32.17 14.02 -14.91
N ALA A 122 -32.66 13.54 -16.06
CA ALA A 122 -34.10 13.46 -16.34
C ALA A 122 -34.81 12.55 -15.34
N LYS A 123 -34.23 11.38 -15.03
CA LYS A 123 -34.74 10.44 -14.03
C LYS A 123 -34.81 11.08 -12.64
N LEU A 124 -33.78 11.80 -12.21
CA LEU A 124 -33.78 12.52 -10.94
C LEU A 124 -34.89 13.59 -10.89
N ARG A 125 -35.12 14.33 -11.98
CA ARG A 125 -36.22 15.32 -12.04
C ARG A 125 -37.61 14.67 -12.00
N LEU A 126 -37.76 13.46 -12.54
CA LEU A 126 -39.01 12.69 -12.43
C LEU A 126 -39.23 12.17 -11.01
N LEU A 127 -38.17 11.69 -10.35
CA LEU A 127 -38.23 11.20 -8.97
C LEU A 127 -38.46 12.33 -7.96
N PHE A 128 -38.06 13.56 -8.31
CA PHE A 128 -38.19 14.75 -7.46
C PHE A 128 -38.71 15.96 -8.25
N PRO A 129 -40.03 16.18 -8.28
CA PRO A 129 -40.60 17.39 -8.86
C PRO A 129 -40.03 18.63 -8.14
N GLY A 130 -39.34 19.51 -8.89
CA GLY A 130 -38.77 20.76 -8.38
C GLY A 130 -37.28 20.72 -7.98
N ILE A 131 -36.61 19.57 -8.04
CA ILE A 131 -35.17 19.50 -7.74
C ILE A 131 -34.32 20.18 -8.80
N ARG A 132 -33.32 20.96 -8.38
CA ARG A 132 -32.43 21.68 -9.29
C ARG A 132 -31.17 20.85 -9.54
N VAL A 133 -31.15 20.11 -10.66
CA VAL A 133 -29.99 19.29 -11.07
C VAL A 133 -29.10 20.05 -12.04
N ALA A 134 -27.81 20.16 -11.73
CA ALA A 134 -26.76 20.61 -12.65
C ALA A 134 -25.91 19.42 -13.10
N ILE A 135 -25.39 19.46 -14.33
CA ILE A 135 -24.49 18.44 -14.89
C ILE A 135 -23.10 19.07 -15.07
N ALA A 136 -22.05 18.37 -14.67
CA ALA A 136 -20.67 18.79 -14.86
C ALA A 136 -19.77 17.61 -15.31
N HIS A 137 -19.20 17.68 -16.52
CA HIS A 137 -18.28 16.67 -17.05
C HIS A 137 -17.16 17.29 -17.90
N GLY A 138 -16.13 16.50 -18.23
CA GLY A 138 -14.81 17.02 -18.62
C GLY A 138 -14.69 17.28 -20.11
N GLN A 139 -15.76 17.00 -20.84
CA GLN A 139 -15.93 17.32 -22.25
C GLN A 139 -16.73 18.61 -22.46
N MET A 140 -17.22 19.23 -21.37
CA MET A 140 -17.86 20.54 -21.44
C MET A 140 -16.81 21.61 -21.74
N GLY A 141 -17.23 22.68 -22.43
CA GLY A 141 -16.38 23.85 -22.57
C GLY A 141 -16.06 24.47 -21.20
N GLU A 142 -14.92 25.16 -21.07
CA GLU A 142 -14.52 25.78 -19.79
C GLU A 142 -15.60 26.70 -19.22
N SER A 143 -16.21 27.54 -20.07
CA SER A 143 -17.29 28.45 -19.66
C SER A 143 -18.56 27.72 -19.21
N GLU A 144 -18.93 26.62 -19.86
CA GLU A 144 -20.11 25.83 -19.47
C GLU A 144 -19.90 25.12 -18.14
N LEU A 145 -18.69 24.57 -17.95
CA LEU A 145 -18.30 23.93 -16.70
C LEU A 145 -18.29 24.95 -15.56
N GLU A 146 -17.72 26.13 -15.79
CA GLU A 146 -17.68 27.21 -14.81
C GLU A 146 -19.10 27.69 -14.42
N ASP A 147 -20.01 27.82 -15.38
CA ASP A 147 -21.41 28.18 -15.08
C ASP A 147 -22.13 27.09 -14.27
N ALA A 148 -21.98 25.82 -14.66
CA ALA A 148 -22.57 24.69 -13.93
C ALA A 148 -22.04 24.59 -12.49
N MET A 149 -20.72 24.72 -12.33
CA MET A 149 -20.06 24.76 -11.02
C MET A 149 -20.49 25.98 -10.22
N GLY A 150 -20.56 27.16 -10.84
CA GLY A 150 -21.00 28.40 -10.19
C GLY A 150 -22.45 28.32 -9.70
N LYS A 151 -23.35 27.69 -10.47
CA LYS A 151 -24.73 27.41 -10.03
C LYS A 151 -24.75 26.54 -8.78
N PHE A 152 -23.93 25.50 -8.73
CA PHE A 152 -23.84 24.63 -7.57
C PHE A 152 -23.22 25.36 -6.37
N VAL A 153 -22.09 26.06 -6.51
CA VAL A 153 -21.47 26.82 -5.41
C VAL A 153 -22.41 27.87 -4.81
N ARG A 154 -23.23 28.54 -5.64
CA ARG A 154 -24.21 29.55 -5.19
C ARG A 154 -25.52 28.97 -4.63
N GLY A 155 -25.62 27.64 -4.46
CA GLY A 155 -26.85 26.99 -3.98
C GLY A 155 -28.04 27.10 -4.96
N LYS A 156 -27.78 27.36 -6.25
CA LYS A 156 -28.79 27.36 -7.32
C LYS A 156 -29.04 25.97 -7.91
N ALA A 157 -28.25 24.98 -7.52
CA ALA A 157 -28.45 23.57 -7.81
C ALA A 157 -28.35 22.74 -6.53
N ASP A 158 -29.30 21.84 -6.33
CA ASP A 158 -29.38 20.95 -5.16
C ASP A 158 -28.48 19.72 -5.36
N VAL A 159 -28.41 19.24 -6.61
CA VAL A 159 -27.62 18.06 -6.99
C VAL A 159 -26.67 18.42 -8.12
N LEU A 160 -25.38 18.15 -7.91
CA LEU A 160 -24.38 18.17 -8.99
C LEU A 160 -24.14 16.74 -9.48
N LEU A 161 -24.66 16.44 -10.67
CA LEU A 161 -24.42 15.19 -11.36
C LEU A 161 -23.13 15.30 -12.18
N CYS A 162 -22.09 14.56 -11.80
CA CYS A 162 -20.75 14.77 -12.33
C CYS A 162 -19.94 13.49 -12.57
N THR A 163 -18.82 13.63 -13.27
CA THR A 163 -17.76 12.60 -13.34
C THR A 163 -16.66 12.91 -12.30
N THR A 164 -15.49 12.28 -12.41
CA THR A 164 -14.32 12.43 -11.52
C THR A 164 -13.70 13.84 -11.47
N ILE A 165 -14.27 14.84 -12.12
CA ILE A 165 -13.68 16.20 -12.20
C ILE A 165 -13.66 16.89 -10.85
N ILE A 166 -14.57 16.52 -9.94
CA ILE A 166 -14.57 17.03 -8.56
C ILE A 166 -13.31 16.64 -7.78
N GLU A 167 -12.50 15.70 -8.28
CA GLU A 167 -11.20 15.39 -7.71
C GLU A 167 -10.26 16.61 -7.75
N SER A 168 -10.46 17.58 -8.66
CA SER A 168 -9.51 18.65 -8.98
C SER A 168 -9.45 19.89 -8.07
N GLY A 169 -10.11 19.87 -6.90
CA GLY A 169 -9.80 20.87 -5.85
C GLY A 169 -10.89 21.87 -5.51
N LEU A 170 -12.11 21.72 -6.03
CA LEU A 170 -13.24 22.56 -5.63
C LEU A 170 -13.72 22.20 -4.22
N ASP A 171 -13.56 23.15 -3.30
CA ASP A 171 -14.12 23.10 -1.96
C ASP A 171 -15.53 23.68 -1.97
N ILE A 172 -16.53 22.85 -1.66
CA ILE A 172 -17.93 23.28 -1.55
C ILE A 172 -18.42 22.95 -0.15
N PRO A 173 -18.47 23.93 0.77
CA PRO A 173 -18.75 23.67 2.19
C PRO A 173 -20.16 23.12 2.43
N ASN A 174 -21.13 23.48 1.58
CA ASN A 174 -22.52 23.06 1.71
C ASN A 174 -22.80 21.66 1.14
N ALA A 175 -21.83 21.04 0.48
CA ALA A 175 -21.97 19.69 -0.05
C ALA A 175 -21.58 18.66 1.03
N ASN A 176 -22.59 18.08 1.69
CA ASN A 176 -22.38 17.17 2.79
C ASN A 176 -22.73 15.71 2.45
N THR A 177 -23.36 15.44 1.31
CA THR A 177 -23.64 14.07 0.87
C THR A 177 -23.00 13.81 -0.49
N ILE A 178 -22.29 12.68 -0.61
CA ILE A 178 -21.77 12.17 -1.87
C ILE A 178 -22.35 10.79 -2.16
N ILE A 179 -22.84 10.60 -3.38
CA ILE A 179 -23.31 9.33 -3.92
C ILE A 179 -22.33 8.94 -5.02
N LEU A 180 -21.64 7.82 -4.83
CA LEU A 180 -20.68 7.28 -5.79
C LEU A 180 -21.32 6.08 -6.49
N ASP A 181 -21.81 6.31 -7.71
CA ASP A 181 -22.34 5.24 -8.53
C ASP A 181 -21.21 4.42 -9.16
N ARG A 182 -21.40 3.09 -9.20
CA ARG A 182 -20.38 2.13 -9.64
C ARG A 182 -19.07 2.30 -8.89
N ALA A 183 -19.13 2.37 -7.55
CA ALA A 183 -17.96 2.48 -6.67
C ALA A 183 -16.94 1.34 -6.91
N ASP A 184 -17.39 0.19 -7.45
CA ASP A 184 -16.56 -0.93 -7.88
C ASP A 184 -15.46 -0.55 -8.88
N ARG A 185 -15.69 0.50 -9.68
CA ARG A 185 -14.80 0.94 -10.76
C ARG A 185 -13.70 1.91 -10.35
N PHE A 186 -13.70 2.39 -9.11
CA PHE A 186 -12.75 3.40 -8.63
C PHE A 186 -11.64 2.78 -7.79
N GLY A 187 -10.42 3.28 -7.91
CA GLY A 187 -9.33 2.89 -7.01
C GLY A 187 -9.62 3.29 -5.56
N LEU A 188 -8.94 2.65 -4.60
CA LEU A 188 -9.17 2.94 -3.18
C LEU A 188 -8.76 4.38 -2.84
N ALA A 189 -7.65 4.84 -3.42
CA ALA A 189 -7.19 6.21 -3.29
C ALA A 189 -8.20 7.23 -3.87
N ASP A 190 -8.77 6.93 -5.03
CA ASP A 190 -9.77 7.79 -5.69
C ASP A 190 -11.04 7.88 -4.83
N LEU A 191 -11.55 6.75 -4.34
CA LEU A 191 -12.71 6.72 -3.44
C LEU A 191 -12.46 7.52 -2.16
N TYR A 192 -11.26 7.44 -1.59
CA TYR A 192 -10.89 8.22 -0.40
C TYR A 192 -10.82 9.72 -0.69
N GLN A 193 -10.24 10.12 -1.82
CA GLN A 193 -10.19 11.53 -2.24
C GLN A 193 -11.60 12.09 -2.50
N LEU A 194 -12.44 11.33 -3.24
CA LEU A 194 -13.82 11.69 -3.52
C LEU A 194 -14.64 11.81 -2.23
N ARG A 195 -14.50 10.86 -1.32
CA ARG A 195 -15.11 10.94 0.01
C ARG A 195 -14.66 12.19 0.78
N GLY A 196 -13.37 12.53 0.70
CA GLY A 196 -12.81 13.71 1.37
C GLY A 196 -13.31 15.07 0.84
N ARG A 197 -14.09 15.09 -0.25
CA ARG A 197 -14.72 16.31 -0.80
C ARG A 197 -15.99 16.73 -0.07
N VAL A 198 -16.55 15.89 0.81
CA VAL A 198 -17.70 16.24 1.65
C VAL A 198 -17.31 16.37 3.13
N GLY A 199 -18.14 17.05 3.92
CA GLY A 199 -17.95 17.16 5.37
C GLY A 199 -16.95 18.22 5.80
N ARG A 200 -17.04 19.39 5.15
CA ARG A 200 -16.27 20.59 5.51
C ARG A 200 -17.07 21.58 6.37
N ALA A 201 -18.40 21.42 6.44
CA ALA A 201 -19.26 22.16 7.38
C ALA A 201 -19.37 21.45 8.75
N LEU A 202 -19.96 22.15 9.72
CA LEU A 202 -20.30 21.64 11.07
C LEU A 202 -21.31 20.48 11.04
N HIS A 203 -21.94 20.20 9.90
CA HIS A 203 -22.92 19.14 9.75
C HIS A 203 -22.28 17.79 9.44
N ARG A 204 -22.89 16.71 9.91
CA ARG A 204 -22.47 15.35 9.55
C ARG A 204 -22.57 15.15 8.04
N ALA A 205 -21.49 14.63 7.47
CA ALA A 205 -21.42 14.26 6.07
C ALA A 205 -21.58 12.76 5.86
N TYR A 206 -22.10 12.41 4.71
CA TYR A 206 -22.41 11.04 4.35
C TYR A 206 -21.85 10.67 2.97
N ALA A 207 -21.41 9.43 2.83
CA ALA A 207 -20.93 8.87 1.58
C ALA A 207 -21.66 7.55 1.29
N LEU A 208 -22.48 7.54 0.24
CA LEU A 208 -23.18 6.35 -0.25
C LEU A 208 -22.41 5.75 -1.43
N LEU A 209 -21.86 4.55 -1.23
CA LEU A 209 -21.08 3.82 -2.21
C LEU A 209 -21.96 2.74 -2.84
N LEU A 210 -22.34 2.93 -4.10
CA LEU A 210 -23.19 1.99 -4.82
C LEU A 210 -22.34 0.95 -5.53
N VAL A 211 -22.50 -0.31 -5.13
CA VAL A 211 -21.76 -1.46 -5.67
C VAL A 211 -22.74 -2.50 -6.19
N PRO A 212 -22.64 -2.95 -7.46
CA PRO A 212 -23.47 -4.04 -7.97
C PRO A 212 -23.30 -5.33 -7.16
N ARG A 213 -24.39 -6.08 -6.97
CA ARG A 213 -24.42 -7.30 -6.15
C ARG A 213 -23.36 -8.32 -6.57
N GLU A 214 -23.10 -8.44 -7.87
CA GLU A 214 -22.13 -9.37 -8.45
C GLU A 214 -20.69 -8.98 -8.14
N ARG A 215 -20.43 -7.69 -7.91
CA ARG A 215 -19.09 -7.12 -7.64
C ARG A 215 -18.83 -6.93 -6.14
N ARG A 216 -19.81 -7.25 -5.30
CA ARG A 216 -19.70 -7.17 -3.84
C ARG A 216 -18.77 -8.25 -3.26
N LYS A 217 -18.62 -9.37 -3.97
CA LYS A 217 -17.65 -10.43 -3.64
C LYS A 217 -16.41 -10.26 -4.53
N GLY A 218 -15.22 -10.33 -3.92
CA GLY A 218 -13.92 -10.14 -4.60
C GLY A 218 -13.26 -8.79 -4.30
N GLU A 219 -12.19 -8.48 -5.04
CA GLU A 219 -11.29 -7.35 -4.77
C GLU A 219 -12.00 -5.99 -4.69
N ALA A 220 -12.97 -5.73 -5.58
CA ALA A 220 -13.73 -4.47 -5.59
C ALA A 220 -14.60 -4.31 -4.32
N GLY A 221 -15.20 -5.41 -3.83
CA GLY A 221 -15.95 -5.43 -2.59
C GLY A 221 -15.06 -5.22 -1.36
N GLU A 222 -13.92 -5.92 -1.30
CA GLU A 222 -12.93 -5.75 -0.22
C GLU A 222 -12.39 -4.32 -0.15
N ARG A 223 -12.16 -3.70 -1.31
CA ARG A 223 -11.72 -2.31 -1.42
C ARG A 223 -12.72 -1.33 -0.82
N VAL A 224 -13.98 -1.46 -1.21
CA VAL A 224 -15.07 -0.60 -0.74
C VAL A 224 -15.34 -0.83 0.75
N GLU A 225 -15.24 -2.08 1.22
CA GLU A 225 -15.39 -2.42 2.63
C GLU A 225 -14.23 -1.92 3.49
N ALA A 226 -12.99 -1.98 2.98
CA ALA A 226 -11.83 -1.39 3.63
C ALA A 226 -12.00 0.12 3.84
N LEU A 227 -12.60 0.82 2.88
CA LEU A 227 -12.90 2.25 3.01
C LEU A 227 -13.94 2.53 4.11
N ARG A 228 -14.93 1.65 4.27
CA ARG A 228 -15.94 1.71 5.33
C ARG A 228 -15.32 1.49 6.71
N LEU A 229 -14.50 0.44 6.85
CA LEU A 229 -13.86 0.05 8.11
C LEU A 229 -12.77 1.03 8.56
N HIS A 230 -12.04 1.61 7.62
CA HIS A 230 -10.99 2.59 7.88
C HIS A 230 -11.47 4.02 7.58
N GLY A 231 -12.75 4.31 7.83
CA GLY A 231 -13.38 5.58 7.45
C GLY A 231 -13.03 6.81 8.28
N GLY A 232 -12.34 6.64 9.41
CA GLY A 232 -12.03 7.71 10.35
C GLY A 232 -11.13 8.82 9.79
N LEU A 233 -11.15 9.97 10.47
CA LEU A 233 -10.23 11.08 10.23
C LEU A 233 -8.78 10.59 10.47
N GLY A 234 -7.85 10.95 9.58
CA GLY A 234 -6.45 10.46 9.63
C GLY A 234 -6.22 9.08 8.98
N ALA A 235 -7.22 8.47 8.34
CA ALA A 235 -7.07 7.14 7.74
C ALA A 235 -6.32 7.06 6.40
N GLY A 236 -5.93 8.20 5.80
CA GLY A 236 -5.26 8.24 4.50
C GLY A 236 -4.00 7.38 4.43
N TYR A 237 -3.22 7.32 5.51
CA TYR A 237 -2.05 6.44 5.64
C TYR A 237 -2.44 4.95 5.63
N ARG A 238 -3.41 4.56 6.47
CA ARG A 238 -3.91 3.17 6.55
C ARG A 238 -4.51 2.70 5.23
N ILE A 239 -5.19 3.61 4.54
CA ILE A 239 -5.81 3.35 3.23
C ILE A 239 -4.76 3.19 2.14
N ALA A 240 -3.71 4.02 2.13
CA ALA A 240 -2.59 3.86 1.21
C ALA A 240 -1.81 2.55 1.45
N MET A 241 -1.61 2.17 2.71
CA MET A 241 -1.03 0.88 3.09
C MET A 241 -1.90 -0.29 2.61
N ARG A 242 -3.23 -0.20 2.80
CA ARG A 242 -4.16 -1.24 2.35
C ARG A 242 -4.27 -1.31 0.83
N ASP A 243 -4.20 -0.18 0.11
CA ASP A 243 -4.15 -0.16 -1.36
C ASP A 243 -2.88 -0.86 -1.87
N LEU A 244 -1.75 -0.64 -1.20
CA LEU A 244 -0.50 -1.34 -1.49
C LEU A 244 -0.60 -2.85 -1.21
N GLU A 245 -1.20 -3.24 -0.09
CA GLU A 245 -1.44 -4.65 0.24
C GLU A 245 -2.42 -5.31 -0.74
N ILE A 246 -3.52 -4.66 -1.11
CA ILE A 246 -4.51 -5.21 -2.05
C ILE A 246 -3.88 -5.37 -3.43
N ARG A 247 -3.13 -4.37 -3.92
CA ARG A 247 -2.41 -4.47 -5.20
C ARG A 247 -1.25 -5.47 -5.16
N GLY A 248 -0.60 -5.65 -4.01
CA GLY A 248 0.49 -6.61 -3.80
C GLY A 248 0.02 -8.05 -3.60
N ALA A 249 -1.12 -8.25 -2.94
CA ALA A 249 -1.73 -9.55 -2.66
C ALA A 249 -2.65 -10.04 -3.80
N GLY A 250 -3.23 -9.14 -4.60
CA GLY A 250 -4.06 -9.48 -5.76
C GLY A 250 -3.32 -10.29 -6.85
N ASN A 251 -1.99 -10.26 -6.84
CA ASN A 251 -1.15 -11.08 -7.72
C ASN A 251 -0.66 -12.40 -7.10
N LEU A 252 -0.99 -12.68 -5.83
CA LEU A 252 -0.60 -13.94 -5.17
C LEU A 252 -1.56 -15.10 -5.45
N LEU A 253 -2.78 -14.86 -5.96
CA LEU A 253 -3.83 -15.89 -6.00
C LEU A 253 -4.71 -15.91 -7.28
N GLY A 254 -4.40 -15.15 -8.33
CA GLY A 254 -5.23 -15.05 -9.54
C GLY A 254 -4.63 -15.71 -10.78
N THR A 255 -5.27 -16.78 -11.26
CA THR A 255 -5.01 -17.43 -12.55
C THR A 255 -5.52 -16.57 -13.70
N GLU A 256 -4.63 -15.94 -14.47
CA GLU A 256 -4.73 -15.86 -15.94
C GLU A 256 -3.42 -15.33 -16.56
N GLN A 257 -2.98 -16.01 -17.62
CA GLN A 257 -1.62 -16.13 -18.16
C GLN A 257 -0.97 -14.86 -18.78
N SER A 258 -0.97 -13.70 -18.13
CA SER A 258 -0.21 -12.54 -18.66
C SER A 258 0.50 -11.64 -17.63
N GLY A 259 0.36 -11.92 -16.33
CA GLY A 259 0.88 -11.06 -15.26
C GLY A 259 2.26 -11.40 -14.67
N HIS A 260 2.92 -12.49 -15.09
CA HIS A 260 4.16 -12.98 -14.42
C HIS A 260 5.35 -12.00 -14.47
N VAL A 261 5.42 -11.11 -15.47
CA VAL A 261 6.55 -10.19 -15.67
C VAL A 261 6.46 -8.94 -14.77
N ALA A 262 5.24 -8.50 -14.41
CA ALA A 262 5.05 -7.31 -13.55
C ALA A 262 5.26 -7.62 -12.05
N VAL A 263 4.96 -8.85 -11.63
CA VAL A 263 5.12 -9.34 -10.24
C VAL A 263 6.58 -9.38 -9.81
N ILE A 264 7.45 -9.92 -10.69
CA ILE A 264 8.90 -9.94 -10.46
C ILE A 264 9.46 -8.52 -10.40
N GLY A 265 8.90 -7.61 -11.22
CA GLY A 265 9.35 -6.22 -11.31
C GLY A 265 9.18 -5.42 -10.02
N PHE A 266 8.03 -5.50 -9.34
CA PHE A 266 7.79 -4.71 -8.13
C PHE A 266 8.56 -5.23 -6.91
N GLU A 267 8.64 -6.56 -6.75
CA GLU A 267 9.39 -7.16 -5.64
C GLU A 267 10.89 -6.93 -5.79
N LEU A 268 11.43 -7.13 -7.00
CA LEU A 268 12.82 -6.81 -7.34
C LEU A 268 13.08 -5.31 -7.19
N TYR A 269 12.15 -4.45 -7.62
CA TYR A 269 12.24 -3.00 -7.43
C TYR A 269 12.33 -2.64 -5.95
N CYS A 270 11.45 -3.16 -5.10
CA CYS A 270 11.48 -2.94 -3.66
C CYS A 270 12.78 -3.45 -3.02
N ARG A 271 13.30 -4.59 -3.50
CA ARG A 271 14.57 -5.16 -3.05
C ARG A 271 15.75 -4.27 -3.45
N LEU A 272 15.84 -3.85 -4.71
CA LEU A 272 16.89 -2.95 -5.21
C LEU A 272 16.84 -1.57 -4.55
N LEU A 273 15.64 -1.03 -4.31
CA LEU A 273 15.45 0.25 -3.64
C LEU A 273 15.90 0.19 -2.18
N ARG A 274 15.55 -0.90 -1.47
CA ARG A 274 16.07 -1.18 -0.12
C ARG A 274 17.60 -1.21 -0.11
N SER A 275 18.22 -1.89 -1.06
CA SER A 275 19.69 -1.94 -1.21
C SER A 275 20.30 -0.56 -1.45
N ALA A 276 19.68 0.26 -2.29
CA ALA A 276 20.19 1.57 -2.64
C ALA A 276 20.09 2.55 -1.46
N VAL A 277 18.96 2.55 -0.74
CA VAL A 277 18.72 3.39 0.44
C VAL A 277 19.66 2.99 1.59
N ALA A 278 19.86 1.69 1.81
CA ALA A 278 20.82 1.16 2.78
C ALA A 278 22.25 1.66 2.51
N ARG A 279 22.70 1.61 1.26
CA ARG A 279 24.03 2.12 0.85
C ARG A 279 24.19 3.62 1.09
N MET A 280 23.11 4.40 0.93
CA MET A 280 23.15 5.85 1.11
C MET A 280 23.19 6.29 2.58
N LYS A 281 22.62 5.50 3.51
CA LYS A 281 22.44 5.91 4.91
C LYS A 281 23.67 5.83 5.83
N LYS A 282 24.88 5.55 5.32
CA LYS A 282 26.12 5.37 6.13
C LYS A 282 25.98 4.37 7.31
N GLY A 283 24.92 3.59 7.36
CA GLY A 283 24.77 2.45 8.25
C GLY A 283 24.89 1.18 7.43
N GLU A 284 25.70 0.23 7.90
CA GLU A 284 25.87 -1.09 7.30
C GLU A 284 24.57 -1.91 7.37
N TRP A 285 23.52 -1.51 6.66
CA TRP A 285 22.45 -2.43 6.33
C TRP A 285 22.92 -3.27 5.15
N ARG A 286 23.58 -4.38 5.47
CA ARG A 286 23.82 -5.46 4.49
C ARG A 286 22.44 -6.04 4.18
N LEU A 287 22.09 -6.09 2.88
CA LEU A 287 20.95 -6.90 2.43
C LEU A 287 20.98 -8.22 3.21
N PRO A 288 19.84 -8.72 3.76
CA PRO A 288 19.82 -10.04 4.32
C PRO A 288 20.41 -10.96 3.25
N PRO A 289 21.45 -11.72 3.59
CA PRO A 289 22.21 -12.43 2.58
C PRO A 289 21.24 -13.37 1.88
N ASN A 290 21.10 -13.20 0.57
CA ASN A 290 20.22 -14.02 -0.25
C ASN A 290 20.92 -15.36 -0.49
N VAL A 291 21.04 -16.15 0.59
CA VAL A 291 21.65 -17.47 0.58
C VAL A 291 20.54 -18.47 0.34
N ASN A 292 20.64 -19.18 -0.77
CA ASN A 292 19.77 -20.33 -1.01
C ASN A 292 20.30 -21.52 -0.19
N LEU A 293 19.62 -21.85 0.91
CA LEU A 293 19.93 -22.99 1.75
C LEU A 293 19.05 -24.18 1.38
N ARG A 294 19.67 -25.30 0.99
CA ARG A 294 18.98 -26.58 0.80
C ARG A 294 19.61 -27.64 1.69
N LEU A 295 18.94 -27.98 2.77
CA LEU A 295 19.39 -28.96 3.75
C LEU A 295 18.49 -30.19 3.62
N ASP A 296 19.02 -31.30 3.13
CA ASP A 296 18.25 -32.53 2.88
C ASP A 296 17.72 -33.21 4.16
N PHE A 297 18.33 -32.92 5.31
CA PHE A 297 17.95 -33.44 6.63
C PHE A 297 16.93 -32.56 7.39
N LEU A 298 16.52 -31.41 6.82
CA LEU A 298 15.58 -30.47 7.44
C LEU A 298 14.43 -30.11 6.49
N THR A 299 13.24 -29.91 7.03
CA THR A 299 12.10 -29.31 6.31
C THR A 299 11.57 -28.10 7.05
N LEU A 300 11.16 -27.07 6.29
CA LEU A 300 10.49 -25.88 6.81
C LEU A 300 8.96 -26.05 6.87
N ARG A 301 8.44 -27.21 6.47
CA ARG A 301 7.01 -27.48 6.35
C ARG A 301 6.58 -28.54 7.33
N ALA A 302 5.63 -28.19 8.19
CA ALA A 302 5.07 -29.11 9.19
C ALA A 302 4.50 -30.41 8.58
N ALA A 303 3.92 -30.35 7.38
CA ALA A 303 3.33 -31.51 6.71
C ALA A 303 4.35 -32.54 6.19
N GLU A 304 5.62 -32.16 6.04
CA GLU A 304 6.69 -33.00 5.47
C GLU A 304 7.55 -33.67 6.55
N VAL A 305 7.23 -33.47 7.84
CA VAL A 305 7.99 -33.97 9.01
C VAL A 305 7.96 -35.51 9.12
N ALA A 306 7.13 -36.20 8.34
CA ALA A 306 7.04 -37.66 8.32
C ALA A 306 8.15 -38.36 7.51
N GLU A 307 8.87 -37.65 6.61
CA GLU A 307 9.85 -38.25 5.67
C GLU A 307 11.29 -38.32 6.23
N GLY A 308 11.48 -38.65 7.51
CA GLY A 308 12.82 -38.81 8.10
C GLY A 308 13.67 -37.52 8.17
N ARG A 309 13.04 -36.36 7.99
CA ARG A 309 13.64 -35.02 8.11
C ARG A 309 13.20 -34.36 9.41
N ALA A 310 14.09 -33.59 10.03
CA ALA A 310 13.73 -32.78 11.19
C ALA A 310 12.93 -31.54 10.75
N GLY A 311 11.95 -31.14 11.56
CA GLY A 311 11.13 -29.96 11.30
C GLY A 311 11.75 -28.68 11.85
N ALA A 312 11.91 -27.65 11.02
CA ALA A 312 12.33 -26.31 11.40
C ALA A 312 11.23 -25.30 11.04
N PHE A 313 10.25 -25.14 11.92
CA PHE A 313 9.09 -24.28 11.68
C PHE A 313 8.52 -23.76 13.01
N LEU A 314 7.57 -22.84 12.93
CA LEU A 314 6.76 -22.36 14.05
C LEU A 314 5.47 -23.18 14.13
N PRO A 315 5.29 -24.05 15.14
CA PRO A 315 4.07 -24.82 15.32
C PRO A 315 2.85 -23.93 15.54
N ALA A 316 1.67 -24.38 15.11
CA ALA A 316 0.42 -23.64 15.30
C ALA A 316 0.05 -23.56 16.79
N GLU A 317 0.46 -24.55 17.58
CA GLU A 317 0.22 -24.64 19.02
C GLU A 317 1.18 -23.74 19.81
N TYR A 318 2.36 -23.44 19.27
CA TYR A 318 3.35 -22.56 19.90
C TYR A 318 3.00 -21.07 19.70
N ILE A 319 2.52 -20.70 18.51
CA ILE A 319 1.94 -19.37 18.23
C ILE A 319 0.57 -19.59 17.58
N PRO A 320 -0.54 -19.59 18.35
CA PRO A 320 -1.89 -19.84 17.84
C PRO A 320 -2.34 -18.86 16.75
N GLU A 321 -2.10 -17.58 17.01
CA GLU A 321 -2.54 -16.49 16.12
C GLU A 321 -1.79 -16.49 14.79
N VAL A 322 -2.53 -16.68 13.69
CA VAL A 322 -1.98 -16.79 12.33
C VAL A 322 -1.22 -15.53 11.93
N ARG A 323 -1.74 -14.34 12.28
CA ARG A 323 -1.11 -13.05 11.96
C ARG A 323 0.24 -12.90 12.67
N GLU A 324 0.31 -13.27 13.94
CA GLU A 324 1.54 -13.18 14.72
C GLU A 324 2.58 -14.18 14.23
N ARG A 325 2.14 -15.38 13.83
CA ARG A 325 3.00 -16.42 13.25
C ARG A 325 3.59 -15.98 11.91
N ILE A 326 2.80 -15.34 11.05
CA ILE A 326 3.28 -14.77 9.77
C ILE A 326 4.33 -13.68 10.03
N GLU A 327 4.06 -12.76 10.98
CA GLU A 327 5.02 -11.70 11.32
C GLU A 327 6.30 -12.27 11.94
N ALA A 328 6.20 -13.30 12.79
CA ALA A 328 7.36 -14.01 13.34
C ALA A 328 8.24 -14.61 12.23
N TYR A 329 7.64 -15.29 11.23
CA TYR A 329 8.38 -15.79 10.07
C TYR A 329 9.07 -14.67 9.28
N ARG A 330 8.39 -13.53 9.10
CA ARG A 330 8.97 -12.38 8.39
C ARG A 330 10.19 -11.83 9.12
N VAL A 331 10.05 -11.59 10.42
CA VAL A 331 11.10 -10.97 11.25
C VAL A 331 12.35 -11.86 11.35
N VAL A 332 12.20 -13.18 11.50
CA VAL A 332 13.36 -14.10 11.56
C VAL A 332 14.06 -14.27 10.20
N SER A 333 13.30 -14.20 9.11
CA SER A 333 13.81 -14.20 7.73
C SER A 333 14.63 -12.94 7.40
N GLU A 334 14.18 -11.79 7.90
CA GLU A 334 14.83 -10.50 7.63
C GLU A 334 16.08 -10.25 8.49
N ALA A 335 16.31 -11.03 9.54
CA ALA A 335 17.47 -10.88 10.41
C ALA A 335 18.79 -11.02 9.62
N GLY A 336 19.66 -10.01 9.69
CA GLY A 336 20.91 -9.96 8.95
C GLY A 336 22.14 -10.26 9.80
N SER A 337 21.98 -10.33 11.13
CA SER A 337 23.08 -10.52 12.08
C SER A 337 22.74 -11.50 13.20
N PHE A 338 23.76 -12.09 13.80
CA PHE A 338 23.60 -12.95 14.99
C PHE A 338 23.00 -12.18 16.18
N LYS A 339 23.31 -10.89 16.30
CA LYS A 339 22.77 -10.02 17.37
C LYS A 339 21.26 -9.83 17.22
N GLU A 340 20.78 -9.60 16.00
CA GLU A 340 19.34 -9.49 15.72
C GLU A 340 18.61 -10.82 15.96
N LEU A 341 19.17 -11.94 15.47
CA LEU A 341 18.61 -13.27 15.75
C LEU A 341 18.53 -13.56 17.24
N GLY A 342 19.57 -13.19 18.01
CA GLY A 342 19.56 -13.32 19.46
C GLY A 342 18.44 -12.51 20.12
N ARG A 343 18.23 -11.26 19.69
CA ARG A 343 17.11 -10.43 20.19
C ARG A 343 15.74 -11.04 19.88
N ILE A 344 15.55 -11.53 18.66
CA ILE A 344 14.30 -12.20 18.24
C ILE A 344 14.06 -13.44 19.10
N ALA A 345 15.09 -14.25 19.32
CA ALA A 345 15.02 -15.46 20.12
C ALA A 345 14.62 -15.16 21.58
N THR A 346 15.22 -14.13 22.20
CA THR A 346 14.83 -13.66 23.55
C THR A 346 13.38 -13.18 23.58
N GLN A 347 12.97 -12.34 22.62
CA GLN A 347 11.59 -11.86 22.56
C GLN A 347 10.57 -12.99 22.40
N TRP A 348 10.88 -14.00 21.58
CA TRP A 348 10.02 -15.17 21.42
C TRP A 348 9.95 -16.00 22.69
N ARG A 349 11.07 -16.13 23.43
CA ARG A 349 11.09 -16.82 24.71
C ARG A 349 10.24 -16.12 25.76
N ASP A 350 10.37 -14.79 25.85
CA ASP A 350 9.63 -13.98 26.81
C ASP A 350 8.12 -13.98 26.53
N ARG A 351 7.74 -14.02 25.25
CA ARG A 351 6.35 -13.89 24.81
C ARG A 351 5.60 -15.21 24.71
N TYR A 352 6.27 -16.27 24.25
CA TYR A 352 5.64 -17.56 23.93
C TYR A 352 6.15 -18.72 24.81
N GLY A 353 7.12 -18.45 25.70
CA GLY A 353 7.69 -19.45 26.60
C GLY A 353 8.91 -20.18 26.03
N PRO A 354 9.32 -21.30 26.64
CA PRO A 354 10.49 -22.07 26.21
C PRO A 354 10.38 -22.53 24.75
N TRP A 355 11.50 -22.48 24.01
CA TRP A 355 11.51 -22.90 22.61
C TRP A 355 11.23 -24.40 22.49
N TRP A 356 10.34 -24.76 21.58
CA TRP A 356 10.16 -26.16 21.18
C TRP A 356 11.23 -26.54 20.16
N VAL A 357 11.45 -27.85 19.99
CA VAL A 357 12.52 -28.39 19.13
C VAL A 357 12.46 -27.80 17.71
N GLU A 358 11.26 -27.63 17.16
CA GLU A 358 11.04 -27.07 15.82
C GLU A 358 11.45 -25.60 15.72
N VAL A 359 11.22 -24.83 16.79
CA VAL A 359 11.56 -23.41 16.91
C VAL A 359 13.07 -23.25 17.09
N GLU A 360 13.69 -24.12 17.88
CA GLU A 360 15.15 -24.15 18.05
C GLU A 360 15.87 -24.44 16.72
N LEU A 361 15.37 -25.42 15.97
CA LEU A 361 15.87 -25.78 14.65
C LEU A 361 15.66 -24.65 13.63
N LEU A 362 14.53 -23.94 13.68
CA LEU A 362 14.29 -22.76 12.84
C LEU A 362 15.29 -21.64 13.13
N LEU A 363 15.53 -21.33 14.41
CA LEU A 363 16.53 -20.33 14.80
C LEU A 363 17.94 -20.74 14.37
N ALA A 364 18.29 -22.02 14.52
CA ALA A 364 19.57 -22.57 14.08
C ALA A 364 19.73 -22.51 12.54
N TYR A 365 18.68 -22.81 11.78
CA TYR A 365 18.64 -22.64 10.33
C TYR A 365 18.94 -21.19 9.92
N HIS A 366 18.31 -20.20 10.57
CA HIS A 366 18.57 -18.80 10.27
C HIS A 366 19.98 -18.34 10.74
N ARG A 367 20.55 -18.94 11.79
CA ARG A 367 21.97 -18.70 12.16
C ARG A 367 22.94 -19.17 11.08
N VAL A 368 22.73 -20.37 10.52
CA VAL A 368 23.52 -20.88 9.37
C VAL A 368 23.39 -19.95 8.16
N ARG A 369 22.18 -19.46 7.86
CA ARG A 369 21.94 -18.49 6.77
C ARG A 369 22.75 -17.20 6.96
N VAL A 370 22.74 -16.65 8.17
CA VAL A 370 23.51 -15.45 8.50
C VAL A 370 25.02 -15.72 8.41
N ALA A 371 25.50 -16.85 8.92
CA ALA A 371 26.89 -17.26 8.82
C ALA A 371 27.35 -17.37 7.35
N ALA A 372 26.58 -18.10 6.53
CA ALA A 372 26.84 -18.27 5.10
C ALA A 372 26.91 -16.92 4.38
N GLY A 373 25.98 -16.02 4.70
CA GLY A 373 25.94 -14.70 4.13
C GLY A 373 27.12 -13.79 4.49
N LEU A 374 27.56 -13.85 5.75
CA LEU A 374 28.76 -13.12 6.19
C LEU A 374 30.03 -13.67 5.53
N GLY A 375 30.07 -14.98 5.28
CA GLY A 375 31.13 -15.66 4.52
C GLY A 375 31.07 -15.47 3.01
N GLY A 376 30.09 -14.73 2.47
CA GLY A 376 29.94 -14.46 1.04
C GLY A 376 29.35 -15.62 0.22
N VAL A 377 28.82 -16.65 0.89
CA VAL A 377 28.18 -17.81 0.26
C VAL A 377 26.80 -17.41 -0.26
N THR A 378 26.52 -17.69 -1.53
CA THR A 378 25.24 -17.39 -2.22
C THR A 378 24.31 -18.60 -2.27
N ARG A 379 24.87 -19.81 -2.22
CA ARG A 379 24.12 -21.07 -2.19
C ARG A 379 24.84 -22.05 -1.27
N LEU A 380 24.10 -22.78 -0.45
CA LEU A 380 24.60 -23.86 0.39
C LEU A 380 23.66 -25.05 0.24
N GLU A 381 24.19 -26.18 -0.22
CA GLU A 381 23.43 -27.42 -0.37
C GLU A 381 24.12 -28.56 0.36
N ILE A 382 23.32 -29.32 1.09
CA ILE A 382 23.73 -30.56 1.73
C ILE A 382 23.05 -31.71 1.01
N GLU A 383 23.88 -32.67 0.58
CA GLU A 383 23.42 -33.93 0.00
C GLU A 383 24.16 -35.08 0.71
N GLY A 384 23.42 -35.81 1.55
CA GLY A 384 23.92 -36.79 2.50
C GLY A 384 24.83 -36.13 3.55
N GLU A 385 26.13 -36.36 3.41
CA GLU A 385 27.16 -35.79 4.27
C GLU A 385 27.93 -34.66 3.58
N LYS A 386 27.79 -34.46 2.26
CA LYS A 386 28.64 -33.53 1.52
C LYS A 386 28.09 -32.11 1.61
N ILE A 387 28.97 -31.18 1.94
CA ILE A 387 28.71 -29.74 1.95
C ILE A 387 29.12 -29.17 0.60
N ARG A 388 28.17 -28.54 -0.10
CA ARG A 388 28.44 -27.74 -1.29
C ARG A 388 28.09 -26.29 -0.99
N ALA A 389 29.09 -25.42 -0.93
CA ALA A 389 28.90 -23.99 -0.75
C ALA A 389 29.41 -23.24 -1.98
N TRP A 390 28.60 -22.34 -2.53
CA TRP A 390 29.00 -21.53 -3.68
C TRP A 390 29.18 -20.08 -3.26
N LYS A 391 30.30 -19.48 -3.66
CA LYS A 391 30.55 -18.04 -3.56
C LYS A 391 30.46 -17.48 -4.98
N GLY A 392 29.28 -16.99 -5.36
CA GLY A 392 29.01 -16.63 -6.75
C GLY A 392 28.89 -17.88 -7.64
N LEU A 393 29.82 -18.06 -8.58
CA LEU A 393 29.89 -19.23 -9.47
C LEU A 393 30.92 -20.28 -9.02
N GLU A 394 31.76 -19.95 -8.03
CA GLU A 394 32.82 -20.82 -7.56
C GLU A 394 32.32 -21.71 -6.42
N LEU A 395 32.60 -23.01 -6.53
CA LEU A 395 32.30 -24.01 -5.51
C LEU A 395 33.46 -24.09 -4.53
N GLU A 396 33.17 -23.92 -3.25
CA GLU A 396 34.15 -23.98 -2.17
C GLU A 396 34.56 -25.44 -1.94
N MET A 397 35.87 -25.70 -2.04
CA MET A 397 36.48 -27.01 -1.81
C MET A 397 37.59 -26.89 -0.77
N VAL A 398 37.74 -27.92 0.07
CA VAL A 398 38.87 -28.03 1.00
C VAL A 398 39.91 -28.93 0.34
N GLY A 399 40.94 -28.33 -0.27
CA GLY A 399 41.87 -29.03 -1.14
C GLY A 399 41.18 -29.49 -2.43
N SER A 400 41.12 -30.81 -2.65
CA SER A 400 40.48 -31.45 -3.83
C SER A 400 39.19 -32.21 -3.51
N LYS A 401 38.63 -32.05 -2.30
CA LYS A 401 37.43 -32.77 -1.84
C LYS A 401 36.38 -31.82 -1.26
N LEU A 402 35.12 -32.22 -1.38
CA LEU A 402 34.00 -31.53 -0.72
C LEU A 402 34.07 -31.76 0.80
N PRO A 403 33.91 -30.70 1.61
CA PRO A 403 33.82 -30.85 3.06
C PRO A 403 32.62 -31.71 3.43
N ARG A 404 32.69 -32.43 4.56
CA ARG A 404 31.65 -33.36 5.00
C ARG A 404 31.18 -33.07 6.41
N LEU A 405 29.88 -33.27 6.65
CA LEU A 405 29.26 -33.26 7.96
C LEU A 405 29.50 -34.60 8.66
N THR A 406 29.82 -34.52 9.95
CA THR A 406 30.01 -35.67 10.84
C THR A 406 28.93 -35.75 11.92
N GLY A 407 28.08 -34.73 12.06
CA GLY A 407 26.95 -34.72 12.99
C GLY A 407 25.90 -35.77 12.63
N GLN A 408 25.37 -36.45 13.65
CA GLN A 408 24.34 -37.49 13.48
C GLN A 408 22.91 -36.93 13.58
N THR A 409 22.71 -35.88 14.39
CA THR A 409 21.41 -35.23 14.57
C THR A 409 21.31 -33.90 13.81
N ALA A 410 20.08 -33.41 13.55
CA ALA A 410 19.89 -32.13 12.88
C ALA A 410 20.48 -30.92 13.65
N PRO A 411 20.35 -30.83 14.99
CA PRO A 411 21.05 -29.80 15.77
C PRO A 411 22.58 -29.86 15.61
N ASP A 412 23.19 -31.05 15.67
CA ASP A 412 24.64 -31.21 15.53
C ASP A 412 25.12 -30.79 14.14
N LYS A 413 24.39 -31.20 13.09
CA LYS A 413 24.68 -30.82 11.70
C LYS A 413 24.59 -29.30 11.51
N LEU A 414 23.57 -28.64 12.07
CA LEU A 414 23.43 -27.18 11.99
C LEU A 414 24.55 -26.46 12.77
N GLY A 415 24.91 -26.95 13.96
CA GLY A 415 26.01 -26.38 14.74
C GLY A 415 27.36 -26.51 14.03
N GLN A 416 27.63 -27.67 13.42
CA GLN A 416 28.83 -27.91 12.63
C GLN A 416 28.87 -27.02 11.38
N LEU A 417 27.74 -26.81 10.69
CA LEU A 417 27.65 -25.87 9.57
C LEU A 417 27.90 -24.43 10.00
N GLU A 418 27.30 -24.00 11.11
CA GLU A 418 27.53 -22.66 11.65
C GLU A 418 29.01 -22.44 12.01
N ALA A 419 29.67 -23.44 12.59
CA ALA A 419 31.09 -23.39 12.92
C ALA A 419 32.00 -23.39 11.68
N TRP A 420 31.65 -24.14 10.63
CA TRP A 420 32.41 -24.19 9.39
C TRP A 420 32.32 -22.90 8.55
N LEU A 421 31.18 -22.20 8.64
CA LEU A 421 30.92 -20.95 7.92
C LEU A 421 31.48 -19.70 8.61
N ARG A 422 31.95 -19.83 9.85
CA ARG A 422 32.63 -18.78 10.63
C ARG A 422 34.14 -18.89 10.44
#